data_AF-A0A345QPT6-F1
#
_entry.id   AF-A0A345QPT6-F1
#
_cell.length_a   1.000
_cell.length_b   1.000
_cell.length_c   1.000
_cell.angle_alpha   90.00
_cell.angle_beta   90.00
_cell.angle_gamma   90.00
#
_symmetry.space_group_name_H-M   'P 1'
#
loop_
_entity.id
_entity.type
_entity.pdbx_description
1 polymer ?
#
loop_
_entity_poly.entity_id
_entity_poly.type
_entity_poly.pdbx_seq_one_letter_code
_entity_poly.pdbx_strand_id
1 'polypeptide(L)'
;MKGLILNKPTDPSVIFDLPAPIEGSWQTLPATLADMLDQRLREFGAHDEVSDILGLRVLPLAFRPGWMLCDFQEGAGNGPHKLHSVIYGPDGVSLLDGSSAPLHQGNIEHGIDLSDATKQAQYLRLFCMFVRGEYGPFEIVQSAQGLTFEKGVSAIFNRLTPVENDAGDMLWRATVHYNEALFDVEFLLHPDGQVTMKDDTHICDGVTRDPELNFAKTARYRSPQGQE
;
A
#
# COMPACT_ATOMS: atom_id res chain seq x y z
N MET A 1 -23.48 -32.51 -4.56
CA MET A 1 -22.05 -32.53 -4.19
C MET A 1 -21.37 -31.40 -4.94
N LYS A 2 -21.06 -30.28 -4.28
CA LYS A 2 -20.17 -29.27 -4.87
C LYS A 2 -18.77 -29.88 -4.86
N GLY A 3 -18.14 -29.97 -6.03
CA GLY A 3 -16.77 -30.47 -6.14
C GLY A 3 -15.85 -29.61 -5.29
N LEU A 4 -14.96 -30.25 -4.54
CA LEU A 4 -13.83 -29.59 -3.90
C LEU A 4 -13.04 -28.91 -5.04
N ILE A 5 -13.04 -27.58 -5.10
CA ILE A 5 -12.03 -26.87 -5.87
C ILE A 5 -10.73 -27.12 -5.12
N LEU A 6 -9.88 -27.98 -5.68
CA LEU A 6 -8.52 -28.13 -5.19
C LEU A 6 -7.80 -26.84 -5.55
N ASN A 7 -7.66 -25.94 -4.57
CA ASN A 7 -6.87 -24.73 -4.71
C ASN A 7 -5.50 -25.11 -5.27
N LYS A 8 -5.08 -24.42 -6.33
CA LYS A 8 -3.73 -24.57 -6.85
C LYS A 8 -2.79 -23.98 -5.79
N PRO A 9 -1.75 -24.70 -5.35
CA PRO A 9 -0.83 -24.16 -4.36
C PRO A 9 -0.19 -22.86 -4.89
N THR A 10 -0.07 -21.88 -4.01
CA THR A 10 0.58 -20.59 -4.29
C THR A 10 2.03 -20.78 -4.72
N ASP A 11 2.50 -20.03 -5.72
CA ASP A 11 3.85 -20.22 -6.28
C ASP A 11 4.85 -19.22 -5.66
N PRO A 12 5.92 -19.64 -4.96
CA PRO A 12 6.93 -18.71 -4.45
C PRO A 12 7.74 -18.00 -5.54
N SER A 13 7.67 -18.48 -6.79
CA SER A 13 8.25 -17.84 -7.97
C SER A 13 7.28 -16.87 -8.66
N VAL A 14 6.13 -16.55 -8.04
CA VAL A 14 5.19 -15.58 -8.61
C VAL A 14 5.89 -14.26 -8.86
N ILE A 15 5.66 -13.73 -10.06
CA ILE A 15 6.01 -12.36 -10.39
C ILE A 15 4.76 -11.53 -10.13
N PHE A 16 4.83 -10.63 -9.15
CA PHE A 16 3.73 -9.72 -8.87
C PHE A 16 3.60 -8.70 -10.01
N ASP A 17 2.38 -8.53 -10.51
CA ASP A 17 2.05 -7.61 -11.58
C ASP A 17 2.25 -6.14 -11.19
N LEU A 18 2.19 -5.85 -9.88
CA LEU A 18 2.42 -4.53 -9.32
C LEU A 18 3.55 -4.57 -8.28
N PRO A 19 4.33 -3.47 -8.17
CA PRO A 19 5.32 -3.34 -7.11
C PRO A 19 4.65 -3.39 -5.72
N ALA A 20 5.49 -3.58 -4.71
CA ALA A 20 5.04 -3.48 -3.33
C ALA A 20 4.41 -2.09 -3.08
N PRO A 21 3.31 -2.02 -2.30
CA PRO A 21 2.57 -0.78 -2.14
C PRO A 21 3.33 0.27 -1.32
N ILE A 22 4.25 -0.16 -0.46
CA ILE A 22 5.15 0.72 0.30
C ILE A 22 6.54 0.08 0.36
N GLU A 23 7.56 0.90 0.60
CA GLU A 23 8.93 0.42 0.80
C GLU A 23 9.08 -0.44 2.06
N GLY A 24 10.00 -1.41 2.00
CA GLY A 24 10.33 -2.27 3.13
C GLY A 24 10.92 -3.61 2.70
N SER A 25 11.31 -4.42 3.69
CA SER A 25 11.86 -5.76 3.48
C SER A 25 10.75 -6.79 3.25
N TRP A 26 10.04 -6.67 2.14
CA TRP A 26 8.99 -7.59 1.74
C TRP A 26 9.53 -9.01 1.55
N GLN A 27 8.74 -9.99 1.99
CA GLN A 27 9.04 -11.41 1.83
C GLN A 27 7.89 -12.08 1.09
N THR A 28 8.17 -12.64 -0.08
CA THR A 28 7.24 -13.57 -0.74
C THR A 28 7.19 -14.87 0.05
N LEU A 29 5.99 -15.30 0.42
CA LEU A 29 5.81 -16.51 1.21
C LEU A 29 5.99 -17.76 0.33
N PRO A 30 6.63 -18.82 0.86
CA PRO A 30 6.57 -20.17 0.29
C PRO A 30 5.13 -20.67 0.17
N ALA A 31 4.87 -21.51 -0.84
CA ALA A 31 3.56 -22.10 -1.13
C ALA A 31 2.79 -22.55 0.12
N THR A 32 3.44 -23.33 1.00
CA THR A 32 2.79 -23.89 2.19
C THR A 32 2.36 -22.81 3.20
N LEU A 33 3.16 -21.75 3.36
CA LEU A 33 2.81 -20.65 4.27
C LEU A 33 1.75 -19.74 3.64
N ALA A 34 1.86 -19.48 2.33
CA ALA A 34 0.89 -18.69 1.60
C ALA A 34 -0.50 -19.36 1.56
N ASP A 35 -0.57 -20.69 1.37
CA ASP A 35 -1.84 -21.44 1.42
C ASP A 35 -2.47 -21.39 2.83
N MET A 36 -1.67 -21.50 3.89
CA MET A 36 -2.19 -21.36 5.27
C MET A 36 -2.71 -19.95 5.56
N LEU A 37 -2.01 -18.93 5.08
CA LEU A 37 -2.45 -17.55 5.24
C LEU A 37 -3.69 -17.24 4.38
N ASP A 38 -3.74 -17.70 3.13
CA ASP A 38 -4.92 -17.62 2.26
C ASP A 38 -6.17 -18.18 2.99
N GLN A 39 -6.06 -19.36 3.58
CA GLN A 39 -7.16 -19.95 4.34
C GLN A 39 -7.66 -19.01 5.46
N ARG A 40 -6.74 -18.35 6.19
CA ARG A 40 -7.11 -17.37 7.23
C ARG A 40 -7.74 -16.12 6.63
N LEU A 41 -7.18 -15.60 5.55
CA LEU A 41 -7.73 -14.43 4.86
C LEU A 41 -9.17 -14.67 4.38
N ARG A 42 -9.48 -15.87 3.90
CA ARG A 42 -10.87 -16.28 3.54
C ARG A 42 -11.80 -16.32 4.75
N GLU A 43 -11.35 -16.88 5.87
CA GLU A 43 -12.15 -16.93 7.11
C GLU A 43 -12.57 -15.52 7.58
N PHE A 44 -11.74 -14.51 7.32
CA PHE A 44 -12.04 -13.11 7.63
C PHE A 44 -12.67 -12.32 6.47
N GLY A 45 -13.01 -12.97 5.36
CA GLY A 45 -13.69 -12.34 4.22
C GLY A 45 -12.83 -11.32 3.46
N ALA A 46 -11.50 -11.49 3.45
CA ALA A 46 -10.58 -10.58 2.76
C ALA A 46 -10.69 -10.63 1.23
N HIS A 47 -11.14 -11.75 0.68
CA HIS A 47 -11.44 -11.96 -0.74
C HIS A 47 -12.44 -13.12 -0.91
N ASP A 48 -12.94 -13.30 -2.13
CA ASP A 48 -13.97 -14.28 -2.44
C ASP A 48 -13.45 -15.73 -2.34
N GLU A 49 -14.31 -16.65 -1.89
CA GLU A 49 -13.98 -18.07 -1.73
C GLU A 49 -13.59 -18.78 -3.03
N VAL A 50 -13.97 -18.22 -4.18
CA VAL A 50 -13.73 -18.79 -5.51
C VAL A 50 -12.46 -18.28 -6.18
N SER A 51 -11.80 -17.30 -5.57
CA SER A 51 -10.63 -16.65 -6.13
C SER A 51 -9.37 -17.45 -5.87
N ASP A 52 -8.58 -17.70 -6.91
CA ASP A 52 -7.25 -18.30 -6.77
C ASP A 52 -6.24 -17.21 -6.36
N ILE A 53 -5.47 -17.44 -5.30
CA ILE A 53 -4.31 -16.59 -5.00
C ILE A 53 -3.09 -17.16 -5.72
N LEU A 54 -2.43 -16.34 -6.54
CA LEU A 54 -1.23 -16.75 -7.28
C LEU A 54 0.03 -16.65 -6.43
N GLY A 55 0.07 -15.66 -5.54
CA GLY A 55 1.09 -15.56 -4.52
C GLY A 55 0.83 -14.42 -3.54
N LEU A 56 1.59 -14.47 -2.44
CA LEU A 56 1.41 -13.62 -1.29
C LEU A 56 2.78 -13.15 -0.79
N ARG A 57 2.89 -11.86 -0.52
CA ARG A 57 4.05 -11.27 0.16
C ARG A 57 3.62 -10.54 1.42
N VAL A 58 4.53 -10.49 2.39
CA VAL A 58 4.29 -9.85 3.69
C VAL A 58 5.39 -8.85 4.02
N LEU A 59 5.01 -7.82 4.76
CA LEU A 59 5.91 -6.83 5.35
C LEU A 59 5.59 -6.72 6.85
N PRO A 60 6.51 -7.08 7.75
CA PRO A 60 6.34 -6.82 9.18
C PRO A 60 6.17 -5.32 9.46
N LEU A 61 5.23 -4.99 10.34
CA LEU A 61 4.96 -3.61 10.76
C LEU A 61 5.81 -3.28 11.99
N ALA A 62 6.87 -2.51 11.80
CA ALA A 62 7.78 -2.09 12.87
C ALA A 62 7.08 -1.25 13.95
N PHE A 63 6.08 -0.46 13.55
CA PHE A 63 5.24 0.32 14.47
C PHE A 63 4.19 -0.54 15.21
N ARG A 64 4.06 -1.83 14.88
CA ARG A 64 3.11 -2.75 15.53
C ARG A 64 3.65 -4.19 15.53
N PRO A 65 4.56 -4.54 16.45
CA PRO A 65 5.18 -5.87 16.49
C PRO A 65 4.17 -7.02 16.53
N GLY A 66 4.43 -8.07 15.75
CA GLY A 66 3.52 -9.21 15.58
C GLY A 66 2.46 -9.02 14.49
N TRP A 67 2.34 -7.83 13.93
CA TRP A 67 1.47 -7.54 12.80
C TRP A 67 2.27 -7.40 11.50
N MET A 68 1.61 -7.68 10.38
CA MET A 68 2.17 -7.59 9.05
C MET A 68 1.17 -6.99 8.07
N LEU A 69 1.68 -6.22 7.12
CA LEU A 69 0.95 -5.88 5.91
C LEU A 69 1.08 -7.08 4.96
N CYS A 70 -0.04 -7.69 4.62
CA CYS A 70 -0.14 -8.74 3.62
C CYS A 70 -0.58 -8.14 2.30
N ASP A 71 0.03 -8.61 1.23
CA ASP A 71 -0.28 -8.22 -0.13
C ASP A 71 -0.32 -9.45 -1.02
N PHE A 72 -1.47 -9.72 -1.63
CA PHE A 72 -1.70 -10.96 -2.38
C PHE A 72 -2.27 -10.69 -3.76
N GLN A 73 -1.76 -11.43 -4.75
CA GLN A 73 -2.21 -11.34 -6.13
C GLN A 73 -3.29 -12.38 -6.38
N GLU A 74 -4.49 -11.90 -6.64
CA GLU A 74 -5.61 -12.68 -7.12
C GLU A 74 -5.42 -13.02 -8.60
N GLY A 75 -5.72 -14.26 -8.96
CA GLY A 75 -5.73 -14.75 -10.33
C GLY A 75 -6.71 -13.99 -11.20
N ALA A 76 -6.27 -13.67 -12.42
CA ALA A 76 -7.07 -13.05 -13.43
C ALA A 76 -7.98 -14.14 -13.98
N GLY A 77 -9.28 -14.10 -13.68
CA GLY A 77 -10.25 -14.84 -14.46
C GLY A 77 -10.22 -14.34 -15.91
N ASN A 78 -11.19 -13.51 -16.29
CA ASN A 78 -11.20 -12.80 -17.58
C ASN A 78 -10.80 -11.32 -17.47
N GLY A 79 -10.40 -10.84 -16.29
CA GLY A 79 -10.06 -9.44 -16.02
C GLY A 79 -8.59 -9.25 -15.63
N PRO A 80 -8.13 -8.02 -15.31
CA PRO A 80 -6.76 -7.80 -14.84
C PRO A 80 -6.52 -8.49 -13.49
N HIS A 81 -5.27 -8.88 -13.24
CA HIS A 81 -4.84 -9.29 -11.89
C HIS A 81 -5.12 -8.17 -10.89
N LYS A 82 -5.65 -8.54 -9.73
CA LYS A 82 -5.87 -7.63 -8.60
C LYS A 82 -4.91 -7.98 -7.49
N LEU A 83 -4.31 -6.96 -6.89
CA LEU A 83 -3.54 -7.11 -5.67
C LEU A 83 -4.33 -6.54 -4.51
N HIS A 84 -4.54 -7.35 -3.48
CA HIS A 84 -5.27 -6.95 -2.29
C HIS A 84 -4.31 -6.73 -1.14
N SER A 85 -4.49 -5.63 -0.42
CA SER A 85 -3.72 -5.33 0.78
C SER A 85 -4.58 -5.38 2.04
N VAL A 86 -4.07 -6.06 3.06
CA VAL A 86 -4.70 -6.16 4.38
C VAL A 86 -3.65 -6.15 5.48
N ILE A 87 -4.03 -5.74 6.68
CA ILE A 87 -3.19 -5.92 7.86
C ILE A 87 -3.61 -7.21 8.55
N TYR A 88 -2.65 -8.08 8.85
CA TYR A 88 -2.89 -9.36 9.51
C TYR A 88 -2.05 -9.47 10.78
N GLY A 89 -2.63 -10.05 11.84
CA GLY A 89 -1.96 -10.23 13.11
C GLY A 89 -2.68 -11.23 14.03
N PRO A 90 -2.32 -11.28 15.32
CA PRO A 90 -2.85 -12.25 16.27
C PRO A 90 -4.38 -12.23 16.40
N ASP A 91 -4.99 -11.06 16.22
CA ASP A 91 -6.42 -10.85 16.45
C ASP A 91 -7.26 -10.87 15.17
N GLY A 92 -6.64 -11.12 14.02
CA GLY A 92 -7.34 -11.29 12.74
C GLY A 92 -6.84 -10.37 11.62
N VAL A 93 -7.78 -9.89 10.80
CA VAL A 93 -7.51 -9.13 9.58
C VAL A 93 -8.20 -7.75 9.62
N SER A 94 -7.47 -6.70 9.28
CA SER A 94 -8.02 -5.37 9.00
C SER A 94 -8.00 -5.11 7.48
N LEU A 95 -9.18 -4.90 6.90
CA LEU A 95 -9.35 -4.61 5.48
C LEU A 95 -9.02 -3.15 5.19
N LEU A 96 -8.04 -2.89 4.33
CA LEU A 96 -7.64 -1.53 3.95
C LEU A 96 -8.53 -1.03 2.80
N ASP A 97 -9.66 -0.44 3.13
CA ASP A 97 -10.73 -0.14 2.17
C ASP A 97 -10.60 1.21 1.45
N GLY A 98 -9.54 1.98 1.73
CA GLY A 98 -9.34 3.34 1.24
C GLY A 98 -9.62 4.42 2.28
N SER A 99 -10.27 4.09 3.39
CA SER A 99 -10.50 5.02 4.50
C SER A 99 -9.41 4.90 5.57
N SER A 100 -9.32 5.90 6.45
CA SER A 100 -8.43 5.85 7.61
C SER A 100 -8.99 5.04 8.79
N ALA A 101 -10.27 4.67 8.76
CA ALA A 101 -10.95 4.04 9.89
C ALA A 101 -10.30 2.68 10.29
N PRO A 102 -9.96 1.76 9.36
CA PRO A 102 -9.28 0.50 9.72
C PRO A 102 -7.93 0.72 10.40
N LEU A 103 -7.17 1.73 9.98
CA LEU A 103 -5.86 2.04 10.56
C LEU A 103 -6.00 2.60 11.98
N HIS A 104 -6.86 3.61 12.16
CA HIS A 104 -7.11 4.23 13.46
C HIS A 104 -7.73 3.25 14.45
N GLN A 105 -8.70 2.44 14.03
CA GLN A 105 -9.29 1.42 14.89
C GLN A 105 -8.22 0.41 15.35
N GLY A 106 -7.38 -0.06 14.43
CA GLY A 106 -6.28 -0.94 14.80
C GLY A 106 -5.26 -0.31 15.76
N ASN A 107 -5.01 1.01 15.67
CA ASN A 107 -4.14 1.71 16.62
C ASN A 107 -4.77 1.77 18.03
N ILE A 108 -6.09 1.99 18.10
CA ILE A 108 -6.83 2.01 19.37
C ILE A 108 -6.84 0.62 20.01
N GLU A 109 -7.07 -0.42 19.21
CA GLU A 109 -7.23 -1.79 19.70
C GLU A 109 -5.91 -2.46 20.08
N HIS A 110 -4.88 -2.25 19.27
CA HIS A 110 -3.62 -3.02 19.37
C HIS A 110 -2.41 -2.15 19.71
N GLY A 111 -2.61 -0.85 19.86
CA GLY A 111 -1.55 0.12 20.06
C GLY A 111 -0.77 0.43 18.78
N ILE A 112 0.04 1.48 18.90
CA ILE A 112 0.97 1.92 17.87
C ILE A 112 2.26 2.40 18.56
N ASP A 113 3.39 1.99 18.01
CA ASP A 113 4.71 2.39 18.46
C ASP A 113 5.35 3.33 17.43
N LEU A 114 5.34 4.62 17.74
CA LEU A 114 5.94 5.68 16.94
C LEU A 114 7.19 6.25 17.62
N SER A 115 7.90 5.45 18.42
CA SER A 115 9.02 5.91 19.25
C SER A 115 10.22 6.45 18.49
N ASP A 116 10.36 6.09 17.21
CA ASP A 116 11.50 6.47 16.38
C ASP A 116 11.10 6.72 14.92
N ALA A 117 11.98 7.43 14.21
CA ALA A 117 11.76 7.87 12.85
C ALA A 117 11.52 6.71 11.86
N THR A 118 12.09 5.52 12.09
CA THR A 118 11.89 4.39 11.18
C THR A 118 10.46 3.87 11.25
N LYS A 119 9.92 3.72 12.47
CA LYS A 119 8.54 3.29 12.69
C LYS A 119 7.54 4.32 12.17
N GLN A 120 7.82 5.59 12.45
CA GLN A 120 7.01 6.72 11.96
C GLN A 120 6.98 6.79 10.44
N ALA A 121 8.13 6.70 9.76
CA ALA A 121 8.19 6.71 8.30
C ALA A 121 7.41 5.54 7.68
N GLN A 122 7.53 4.33 8.27
CA GLN A 122 6.78 3.17 7.78
C GLN A 122 5.26 3.36 7.94
N TYR A 123 4.82 3.88 9.08
CA TYR A 123 3.40 4.16 9.33
C TYR A 123 2.87 5.26 8.39
N LEU A 124 3.63 6.35 8.19
CA LEU A 124 3.23 7.44 7.32
C LEU A 124 3.06 6.96 5.87
N ARG A 125 4.00 6.15 5.35
CA ARG A 125 3.88 5.56 4.01
C ARG A 125 2.66 4.65 3.88
N LEU A 126 2.41 3.82 4.88
CA LEU A 126 1.20 2.98 4.92
C LEU A 126 -0.05 3.86 4.87
N PHE A 127 -0.12 4.87 5.72
CA PHE A 127 -1.26 5.78 5.79
C PHE A 127 -1.50 6.45 4.44
N CYS A 128 -0.48 7.07 3.86
CA CYS A 128 -0.61 7.81 2.61
C CYS A 128 -0.91 6.91 1.39
N MET A 129 -0.49 5.63 1.41
CA MET A 129 -0.81 4.67 0.35
C MET A 129 -2.24 4.11 0.45
N PHE A 130 -2.76 3.91 1.67
CA PHE A 130 -4.03 3.20 1.87
C PHE A 130 -5.20 4.09 2.28
N VAL A 131 -4.93 5.33 2.71
CA VAL A 131 -5.94 6.37 2.85
C VAL A 131 -6.00 7.15 1.54
N ARG A 132 -7.16 7.11 0.89
CA ARG A 132 -7.36 7.66 -0.45
C ARG A 132 -8.22 8.92 -0.37
N GLY A 133 -7.79 9.96 -1.09
CA GLY A 133 -8.61 11.12 -1.41
C GLY A 133 -9.48 10.87 -2.65
N GLU A 134 -9.97 11.96 -3.25
CA GLU A 134 -10.80 11.92 -4.46
C GLU A 134 -10.10 11.22 -5.64
N TYR A 135 -8.83 11.53 -5.87
CA TYR A 135 -8.04 11.00 -6.98
C TYR A 135 -7.13 9.82 -6.62
N GLY A 136 -7.41 9.12 -5.51
CA GLY A 136 -6.62 7.96 -5.08
C GLY A 136 -5.65 8.26 -3.93
N PRO A 137 -4.54 7.51 -3.81
CA PRO A 137 -3.61 7.63 -2.68
C PRO A 137 -2.75 8.89 -2.78
N PHE A 138 -2.20 9.31 -1.64
CA PHE A 138 -1.16 10.33 -1.56
C PHE A 138 0.21 9.63 -1.66
N GLU A 139 0.58 9.12 -2.84
CA GLU A 139 1.78 8.27 -2.98
C GLU A 139 3.04 9.06 -2.64
N ILE A 140 3.71 8.69 -1.55
CA ILE A 140 5.00 9.26 -1.18
C ILE A 140 6.05 8.71 -2.13
N VAL A 141 6.66 9.59 -2.93
CA VAL A 141 7.62 9.23 -3.97
C VAL A 141 9.03 9.67 -3.61
N GLN A 142 9.97 8.73 -3.65
CA GLN A 142 11.38 8.99 -3.39
C GLN A 142 12.24 8.95 -4.64
N SER A 143 11.67 8.50 -5.75
CA SER A 143 12.34 8.45 -7.04
C SER A 143 11.33 8.57 -8.17
N ALA A 144 11.81 8.74 -9.41
CA ALA A 144 11.01 8.72 -10.62
C ALA A 144 10.54 7.29 -10.98
N GLN A 145 10.93 6.27 -10.21
CA GLN A 145 10.56 4.90 -10.50
C GLN A 145 9.03 4.75 -10.45
N GLY A 146 8.44 4.33 -11.57
CA GLY A 146 7.00 4.19 -11.70
C GLY A 146 6.25 5.50 -11.97
N LEU A 147 6.96 6.59 -12.26
CA LEU A 147 6.38 7.86 -12.71
C LEU A 147 6.76 8.13 -14.16
N THR A 148 5.81 8.67 -14.93
CA THR A 148 6.02 9.22 -16.27
C THR A 148 5.87 10.73 -16.20
N PHE A 149 6.78 11.43 -16.87
CA PHE A 149 6.81 12.89 -16.89
C PHE A 149 6.53 13.38 -18.30
N GLU A 150 5.69 14.41 -18.42
CA GLU A 150 5.56 15.16 -19.65
C GLU A 150 6.91 15.79 -20.06
N LYS A 151 7.05 16.01 -21.37
CA LYS A 151 8.29 16.58 -21.94
C LYS A 151 8.55 17.96 -21.33
N GLY A 152 9.72 18.12 -20.70
CA GLY A 152 10.16 19.37 -20.08
C GLY A 152 10.06 19.41 -18.55
N VAL A 153 9.37 18.45 -17.94
CA VAL A 153 9.19 18.35 -16.47
C VAL A 153 10.30 17.52 -15.80
N SER A 154 11.02 16.69 -16.56
CA SER A 154 11.98 15.70 -16.04
C SER A 154 13.17 16.26 -15.24
N ALA A 155 13.51 17.55 -15.40
CA ALA A 155 14.58 18.19 -14.62
C ALA A 155 14.25 18.30 -13.11
N ILE A 156 12.97 18.14 -12.72
CA ILE A 156 12.49 18.23 -11.35
C ILE A 156 12.84 16.98 -10.53
N PHE A 157 13.21 15.86 -11.16
CA PHE A 157 13.59 14.63 -10.46
C PHE A 157 14.65 14.82 -9.36
N ASN A 158 15.61 15.72 -9.58
CA ASN A 158 16.66 16.01 -8.59
C ASN A 158 16.16 16.80 -7.36
N ARG A 159 14.87 17.15 -7.32
CA ARG A 159 14.22 17.92 -6.24
C ARG A 159 13.25 17.07 -5.41
N LEU A 160 13.15 15.77 -5.68
CA LEU A 160 12.34 14.88 -4.83
C LEU A 160 12.94 14.85 -3.43
N THR A 161 12.14 15.23 -2.44
CA THR A 161 12.52 15.22 -1.03
C THR A 161 12.39 13.80 -0.49
N PRO A 162 13.46 13.21 0.07
CA PRO A 162 13.33 11.98 0.83
C PRO A 162 12.31 12.16 1.96
N VAL A 163 11.79 11.06 2.51
CA VAL A 163 10.87 11.16 3.64
C VAL A 163 11.69 11.53 4.85
N GLU A 164 11.63 12.81 5.22
CA GLU A 164 12.49 13.42 6.23
C GLU A 164 11.65 13.85 7.43
N ASN A 165 12.18 13.60 8.61
CA ASN A 165 11.63 14.08 9.87
C ASN A 165 12.47 15.26 10.34
N ASP A 166 11.82 16.36 10.75
CA ASP A 166 12.55 17.41 11.45
C ASP A 166 12.86 16.93 12.88
N ALA A 167 14.14 16.93 13.24
CA ALA A 167 14.64 16.19 14.39
C ALA A 167 14.02 16.69 15.70
N GLY A 168 13.05 15.95 16.22
CA GLY A 168 12.44 16.19 17.54
C GLY A 168 10.93 16.39 17.51
N ASP A 169 10.36 16.70 16.35
CA ASP A 169 8.92 16.87 16.17
C ASP A 169 8.37 15.77 15.27
N MET A 170 7.13 15.34 15.49
CA MET A 170 6.45 14.40 14.60
C MET A 170 6.06 15.06 13.26
N LEU A 171 6.88 16.00 12.79
CA LEU A 171 6.75 16.75 11.57
C LEU A 171 7.57 16.06 10.48
N TRP A 172 6.94 15.80 9.36
CA TRP A 172 7.49 15.04 8.25
C TRP A 172 7.36 15.83 6.96
N ARG A 173 8.40 15.83 6.14
CA ARG A 173 8.34 16.36 4.78
C ARG A 173 8.56 15.25 3.78
N ALA A 174 7.79 15.28 2.70
CA ALA A 174 7.87 14.30 1.63
C ALA A 174 7.36 14.87 0.32
N THR A 175 7.92 14.40 -0.79
CA THR A 175 7.28 14.59 -2.09
C THR A 175 6.15 13.58 -2.27
N VAL A 176 4.97 14.08 -2.63
CA VAL A 176 3.74 13.30 -2.85
C VAL A 176 3.32 13.41 -4.30
N HIS A 177 3.09 12.27 -4.93
CA HIS A 177 2.34 12.16 -6.17
C HIS A 177 0.85 12.04 -5.85
N TYR A 178 0.05 12.94 -6.41
CA TYR A 178 -1.40 12.93 -6.27
C TYR A 178 -2.03 13.38 -7.58
N ASN A 179 -2.89 12.53 -8.14
CA ASN A 179 -3.44 12.71 -9.49
C ASN A 179 -2.35 12.84 -10.57
N GLU A 180 -2.27 13.96 -11.27
CA GLU A 180 -1.29 14.23 -12.34
C GLU A 180 -0.17 15.20 -11.90
N ALA A 181 0.01 15.39 -10.59
CA ALA A 181 0.91 16.41 -10.05
C ALA A 181 1.80 15.89 -8.91
N LEU A 182 2.89 16.63 -8.67
CA LEU A 182 3.77 16.46 -7.52
C LEU A 182 3.64 17.63 -6.56
N PHE A 183 3.70 17.33 -5.27
CA PHE A 183 3.62 18.30 -4.18
C PHE A 183 4.76 18.05 -3.18
N ASP A 184 5.30 19.11 -2.61
CA ASP A 184 6.10 19.05 -1.39
C ASP A 184 5.14 19.22 -0.21
N VAL A 185 5.04 18.22 0.66
CA VAL A 185 4.00 18.15 1.68
C VAL A 185 4.61 18.05 3.06
N GLU A 186 4.10 18.87 3.98
CA GLU A 186 4.41 18.79 5.40
C GLU A 186 3.28 18.07 6.14
N PHE A 187 3.61 16.95 6.78
CA PHE A 187 2.70 16.16 7.59
C PHE A 187 3.03 16.29 9.07
N LEU A 188 2.01 16.42 9.92
CA LEU A 188 2.10 16.19 11.35
C LEU A 188 1.53 14.81 11.68
N LEU A 189 2.38 13.91 12.14
CA LEU A 189 2.01 12.62 12.68
C LEU A 189 1.73 12.77 14.18
N HIS A 190 0.60 12.28 14.67
CA HIS A 190 0.28 12.34 16.09
C HIS A 190 0.69 11.02 16.77
N PRO A 191 0.98 11.02 18.09
CA PRO A 191 1.37 9.80 18.81
C PRO A 191 0.34 8.66 18.74
N ASP A 192 -0.93 8.95 18.46
CA ASP A 192 -2.02 7.98 18.27
C ASP A 192 -2.14 7.47 16.82
N GLY A 193 -1.30 7.96 15.92
CA GLY A 193 -1.29 7.63 14.50
C GLY A 193 -2.27 8.43 13.66
N GLN A 194 -2.87 9.52 14.17
CA GLN A 194 -3.52 10.49 13.28
C GLN A 194 -2.48 11.17 12.41
N VAL A 195 -2.83 11.45 11.15
CA VAL A 195 -1.98 12.20 10.21
C VAL A 195 -2.71 13.45 9.78
N THR A 196 -2.06 14.61 9.91
CA THR A 196 -2.57 15.90 9.47
C THR A 196 -1.64 16.47 8.41
N MET A 197 -2.19 16.85 7.25
CA MET A 197 -1.46 17.68 6.29
C MET A 197 -1.43 19.12 6.82
N LYS A 198 -0.23 19.65 7.05
CA LYS A 198 0.01 20.99 7.61
C LYS A 198 0.14 22.03 6.52
N ASP A 199 0.84 21.68 5.45
CA ASP A 199 1.09 22.51 4.29
C ASP A 199 1.36 21.62 3.07
N ASP A 200 1.08 22.14 1.88
CA ASP A 200 1.40 21.51 0.60
C ASP A 200 1.76 22.58 -0.43
N THR A 201 2.91 22.40 -1.08
CA THR A 201 3.37 23.26 -2.16
C THR A 201 3.40 22.48 -3.46
N HIS A 202 2.61 22.92 -4.43
CA HIS A 202 2.65 22.39 -5.78
C HIS A 202 4.05 22.52 -6.39
N ILE A 203 4.56 21.43 -6.96
CA ILE A 203 5.86 21.37 -7.64
C ILE A 203 5.66 21.47 -9.15
N CYS A 204 4.83 20.60 -9.72
CA CYS A 204 4.55 20.54 -11.15
C CYS A 204 3.34 19.65 -11.47
N ASP A 205 2.74 19.90 -12.63
CA ASP A 205 1.77 19.02 -13.29
C ASP A 205 2.46 18.12 -14.33
N GLY A 206 1.68 17.28 -15.01
CA GLY A 206 2.16 16.41 -16.09
C GLY A 206 2.98 15.24 -15.57
N VAL A 207 2.65 14.72 -14.39
CA VAL A 207 3.29 13.56 -13.78
C VAL A 207 2.26 12.46 -13.55
N THR A 208 2.36 11.37 -14.30
CA THR A 208 1.43 10.24 -14.21
C THR A 208 2.11 9.01 -13.64
N ARG A 209 1.32 8.11 -13.04
CA ARG A 209 1.80 6.83 -12.51
C ARG A 209 1.86 5.79 -13.63
N ASP A 210 2.98 5.07 -13.76
CA ASP A 210 3.11 3.89 -14.63
C ASP A 210 3.47 2.62 -13.83
N PRO A 211 2.59 1.59 -13.82
CA PRO A 211 1.24 1.62 -14.41
C PRO A 211 0.31 2.54 -13.64
N GLU A 212 -0.67 3.11 -14.34
CA GLU A 212 -1.78 3.78 -13.70
C GLU A 212 -2.57 2.76 -12.86
N LEU A 213 -3.01 3.17 -11.67
CA LEU A 213 -3.63 2.28 -10.69
C LEU A 213 -5.09 2.63 -10.47
N ASN A 214 -5.94 1.63 -10.59
CA ASN A 214 -7.31 1.66 -10.11
C ASN A 214 -7.44 0.98 -8.75
N PHE A 215 -8.44 1.41 -7.98
CA PHE A 215 -8.67 0.92 -6.63
C PHE A 215 -10.14 0.53 -6.42
N ALA A 216 -10.38 -0.59 -5.77
CA ALA A 216 -11.72 -1.04 -5.40
C ALA A 216 -11.66 -1.80 -4.06
N LYS A 217 -12.26 -1.23 -3.01
CA LYS A 217 -12.12 -1.75 -1.63
C LYS A 217 -10.63 -1.91 -1.28
N THR A 218 -10.19 -3.14 -0.99
CA THR A 218 -8.79 -3.52 -0.69
C THR A 218 -7.94 -3.78 -1.93
N ALA A 219 -8.55 -3.88 -3.11
CA ALA A 219 -7.88 -4.20 -4.36
C ALA A 219 -7.24 -2.97 -4.98
N ARG A 220 -6.07 -3.19 -5.59
CA ARG A 220 -5.44 -2.31 -6.58
C ARG A 220 -5.07 -3.11 -7.83
N TYR A 221 -5.24 -2.51 -9.00
CA TYR A 221 -4.97 -3.16 -10.28
C TYR A 221 -4.59 -2.11 -11.32
N ARG A 222 -3.92 -2.55 -12.39
CA ARG A 222 -3.55 -1.67 -13.50
C ARG A 222 -4.81 -1.13 -14.18
N SER A 223 -4.84 0.15 -14.52
CA SER A 223 -5.86 0.69 -15.41
C SER A 223 -5.82 -0.05 -16.75
N PRO A 224 -6.99 -0.42 -17.32
CA PRO A 224 -7.03 -0.99 -18.66
C PRO A 224 -6.38 0.00 -19.63
N GLN A 225 -5.33 -0.41 -20.34
CA GLN A 225 -4.73 0.43 -21.37
C GLN A 225 -5.73 0.63 -22.52
N GLY A 226 -6.29 1.83 -22.64
CA GLY A 226 -7.08 2.28 -23.80
C GLY A 226 -8.46 1.62 -23.97
N GLN A 227 -9.50 2.32 -23.52
CA GLN A 227 -10.71 2.49 -24.34
C GLN A 227 -10.93 4.00 -24.50
N GLU A 228 -10.13 4.62 -25.36
CA GLU A 228 -10.59 5.79 -26.12
C GLU A 228 -11.30 5.30 -27.39
#